data_AF-A0A9E1P8K2-F1
#
_entry.id   AF-A0A9E1P8K2-F1
#
_cell.length_a   1.000
_cell.length_b   1.000
_cell.length_c   1.000
_cell.angle_alpha   90.00
_cell.angle_beta   90.00
_cell.angle_gamma   90.00
#
_symmetry.space_group_name_H-M   'P 1'
#
loop_
_entity.id
_entity.type
_entity.pdbx_description
1 polymer ?
#
loop_
_entity_poly.entity_id
_entity_poly.type
_entity_poly.pdbx_seq_one_letter_code
_entity_poly.pdbx_strand_id
1 'polypeptide(L)'
;WSRWYLTDGNLGEEPPPEIRQLQIWADELATTMDRDRRIELGKLLLAANAENVWTIGTVGLAPQPVVTSDRLKNVVEFGLWGWDIRYTMPYHPASWYFAQ
;
A
#
# COMPACT_ATOMS: atom_id res chain seq x y z
N TRP A 1 -12.16 15.39 -5.89
CA TRP A 1 -12.28 14.98 -4.48
C TRP A 1 -10.95 14.91 -3.73
N SER A 2 -9.89 14.28 -4.26
CA SER A 2 -8.56 14.28 -3.62
C SER A 2 -8.02 15.70 -3.35
N ARG A 3 -8.11 16.61 -4.33
CA ARG A 3 -7.70 18.01 -4.16
C ARG A 3 -8.46 18.74 -3.04
N TRP A 4 -9.76 18.48 -2.91
CA TRP A 4 -10.60 19.05 -1.84
C TRP A 4 -10.13 18.56 -0.47
N TYR A 5 -9.88 17.25 -0.33
CA TYR A 5 -9.37 16.66 0.90
C TYR A 5 -7.97 17.19 1.28
N LEU A 6 -7.04 17.25 0.32
CA LEU A 6 -5.67 17.72 0.56
C LEU A 6 -5.54 19.21 0.88
N THR A 7 -6.58 19.99 0.62
CA THR A 7 -6.56 21.45 0.80
C THR A 7 -7.58 21.91 1.85
N ASP A 8 -8.11 20.99 2.65
CA ASP A 8 -9.15 21.25 3.65
C ASP A 8 -10.35 22.03 3.08
N GLY A 9 -10.75 21.67 1.87
CA GLY A 9 -11.89 22.25 1.16
C GLY A 9 -11.64 23.57 0.45
N ASN A 10 -10.41 24.11 0.49
CA ASN A 10 -10.09 25.37 -0.20
C ASN A 10 -10.11 25.24 -1.73
N LEU A 11 -9.79 24.07 -2.28
CA LEU A 11 -9.70 23.85 -3.73
C LEU A 11 -10.34 22.54 -4.17
N GLY A 12 -11.09 22.61 -5.28
CA GLY A 12 -11.78 21.46 -5.85
C GLY A 12 -13.19 21.30 -5.30
N GLU A 13 -13.82 20.18 -5.65
CA GLU A 13 -15.23 19.92 -5.34
C GLU A 13 -15.37 19.05 -4.09
N GLU A 14 -16.36 19.40 -3.27
CA GLU A 14 -16.76 18.61 -2.10
C GLU A 14 -17.14 17.19 -2.56
N PRO A 15 -16.58 16.15 -1.91
CA PRO A 15 -16.89 14.78 -2.28
C PRO A 15 -18.34 14.41 -1.91
N PRO A 16 -18.97 13.50 -2.67
CA PRO A 16 -20.19 12.83 -2.24
C PRO A 16 -20.05 12.21 -0.83
N PRO A 17 -21.13 12.05 -0.07
CA PRO A 17 -21.09 11.55 1.31
C PRO A 17 -20.33 10.22 1.45
N GLU A 18 -20.51 9.30 0.52
CA GLU A 18 -19.84 8.00 0.50
C GLU A 18 -18.31 8.14 0.35
N ILE A 19 -17.85 9.04 -0.54
CA ILE A 19 -16.41 9.31 -0.72
C ILE A 19 -15.85 10.05 0.50
N ARG A 20 -16.63 10.97 1.09
CA ARG A 20 -16.22 11.66 2.32
C ARG A 20 -16.04 10.68 3.46
N GLN A 21 -16.90 9.68 3.58
CA GLN A 21 -16.82 8.64 4.59
C GLN A 21 -15.55 7.80 4.44
N LEU A 22 -15.13 7.47 3.21
CA LEU A 22 -13.85 6.78 2.96
C LEU A 22 -12.65 7.59 3.41
N GLN A 23 -12.66 8.92 3.18
CA GLN A 23 -11.59 9.81 3.64
C GLN A 23 -11.49 9.80 5.16
N ILE A 24 -12.62 9.88 5.85
CA ILE A 24 -12.68 9.83 7.33
C ILE A 24 -12.15 8.49 7.86
N TRP A 25 -12.56 7.36 7.26
CA TRP A 25 -12.04 6.05 7.65
C TRP A 25 -10.54 5.90 7.36
N ALA A 26 -10.04 6.48 6.28
CA ALA A 26 -8.62 6.47 5.95
C ALA A 26 -7.79 7.30 6.95
N ASP A 27 -8.30 8.47 7.36
CA ASP A 27 -7.70 9.30 8.43
C ASP A 27 -7.62 8.55 9.76
N GLU A 28 -8.73 7.90 10.14
CA GLU A 28 -8.78 7.11 11.36
C GLU A 28 -7.84 5.91 11.29
N LEU A 29 -7.80 5.20 10.16
CA LEU A 29 -6.91 4.05 9.96
C LEU A 29 -5.43 4.44 10.10
N ALA A 30 -5.07 5.63 9.63
CA ALA A 30 -3.70 6.15 9.70
C ALA A 30 -3.28 6.56 11.13
N THR A 31 -4.24 6.93 11.99
CA THR A 31 -3.98 7.55 13.29
C THR A 31 -4.32 6.66 14.48
N THR A 32 -5.26 5.72 14.35
CA THR A 32 -5.68 4.85 15.44
C THR A 32 -4.62 3.80 15.79
N MET A 33 -4.48 3.56 17.10
CA MET A 33 -3.54 2.59 17.68
C MET A 33 -4.23 1.27 18.07
N ASP A 34 -5.56 1.22 18.03
CA ASP A 34 -6.33 0.00 18.30
C ASP A 34 -6.25 -0.94 17.08
N ARG A 35 -5.71 -2.14 17.30
CA ARG A 35 -5.51 -3.14 16.24
C ARG A 35 -6.82 -3.64 15.64
N ASP A 36 -7.82 -3.92 16.45
CA ASP A 36 -9.08 -4.48 15.98
C ASP A 36 -9.84 -3.42 15.19
N ARG A 37 -9.79 -2.16 15.64
CA ARG A 37 -10.35 -1.03 14.91
C ARG A 37 -9.65 -0.81 13.56
N ARG A 38 -8.32 -0.92 13.49
CA ARG A 38 -7.58 -0.84 12.20
C ARG A 38 -8.03 -1.92 11.21
N ILE A 39 -8.23 -3.15 11.68
CA ILE A 39 -8.68 -4.26 10.85
C ILE A 39 -10.11 -3.99 10.34
N GLU A 40 -10.99 -3.51 11.20
CA GLU A 40 -12.36 -3.14 10.84
C GLU A 40 -12.39 -2.06 9.75
N LEU A 41 -11.69 -0.94 9.96
CA LEU A 41 -11.59 0.17 9.00
C LEU A 41 -11.05 -0.28 7.64
N GLY A 42 -9.99 -1.10 7.65
CA GLY A 42 -9.44 -1.68 6.41
C GLY A 42 -10.46 -2.51 5.65
N LYS A 43 -11.26 -3.33 6.34
CA LYS A 43 -12.35 -4.11 5.72
C LYS A 43 -13.45 -3.22 5.15
N LEU A 44 -13.86 -2.17 5.85
CA LEU A 44 -14.86 -1.22 5.37
C LEU A 44 -14.42 -0.53 4.08
N LEU A 45 -13.17 -0.05 4.04
CA LEU A 45 -12.58 0.58 2.84
C LEU A 45 -12.54 -0.39 1.65
N LEU A 46 -12.12 -1.64 1.87
CA LEU A 46 -12.06 -2.66 0.82
C LEU A 46 -13.45 -3.08 0.32
N ALA A 47 -14.42 -3.24 1.23
CA ALA A 47 -15.80 -3.58 0.87
C ALA A 47 -16.44 -2.48 0.01
N ALA A 48 -16.28 -1.22 0.41
CA ALA A 48 -16.81 -0.09 -0.35
C ALA A 48 -16.18 0.00 -1.75
N ASN A 49 -14.87 -0.28 -1.88
CA ASN A 49 -14.20 -0.35 -3.19
C ASN A 49 -14.75 -1.48 -4.07
N ALA A 50 -15.04 -2.64 -3.48
CA ALA A 50 -15.60 -3.78 -4.21
C ALA A 50 -17.04 -3.52 -4.69
N GLU A 51 -17.84 -2.80 -3.90
CA GLU A 51 -19.24 -2.48 -4.23
C GLU A 51 -19.36 -1.41 -5.32
N ASN A 52 -18.46 -0.42 -5.34
CA ASN A 52 -18.60 0.76 -6.19
C ASN A 52 -17.62 0.79 -7.38
N VAL A 53 -16.54 -0.01 -7.34
CA VAL A 53 -15.58 -0.18 -8.45
C VAL A 53 -15.04 1.15 -8.99
N TRP A 54 -14.60 2.05 -8.10
CA TRP A 54 -14.03 3.35 -8.49
C TRP A 54 -12.72 3.24 -9.28
N THR A 55 -12.05 2.08 -9.23
CA THR A 55 -10.84 1.79 -9.99
C THR A 55 -10.94 0.41 -10.58
N ILE A 56 -10.64 0.29 -11.88
CA ILE A 56 -10.57 -0.97 -12.60
C ILE A 56 -9.10 -1.28 -12.85
N GLY A 57 -8.53 -2.17 -12.04
CA GLY A 57 -7.20 -2.71 -12.28
C GLY A 57 -7.21 -3.66 -13.48
N THR A 58 -6.22 -3.58 -14.35
CA THR A 58 -6.11 -4.44 -15.54
C THR A 58 -5.20 -5.64 -15.28
N VAL A 59 -3.97 -5.39 -14.83
CA VAL A 59 -2.97 -6.40 -14.49
C VAL A 59 -2.29 -5.99 -13.18
N GLY A 60 -2.13 -6.94 -12.28
CA GLY A 60 -1.35 -6.79 -11.06
C GLY A 60 -0.42 -7.99 -10.88
N LEU A 61 0.51 -7.89 -9.93
CA LEU A 61 1.42 -8.99 -9.55
C LEU A 61 2.22 -9.57 -10.73
N ALA A 62 2.63 -8.73 -11.67
CA ALA A 62 3.53 -9.14 -12.74
C ALA A 62 4.85 -9.67 -12.12
N PRO A 63 5.38 -10.81 -12.60
CA PRO A 63 6.62 -11.36 -12.08
C PRO A 63 7.79 -10.41 -12.36
N GLN A 64 8.57 -10.12 -11.32
CA GLN A 64 9.71 -9.22 -11.42
C GLN A 64 11.03 -9.99 -11.24
N PRO A 65 11.78 -10.28 -12.32
CA PRO A 65 13.08 -10.92 -12.17
C PRO A 65 14.10 -9.95 -11.58
N VAL A 66 14.87 -10.44 -10.60
CA VAL A 66 16.00 -9.73 -9.99
C VAL A 66 17.26 -10.55 -10.26
N VAL A 67 18.27 -9.92 -10.86
CA VAL A 67 19.53 -10.60 -11.19
C VAL A 67 20.54 -10.38 -10.06
N THR A 68 21.06 -11.46 -9.51
CA THR A 68 22.12 -11.43 -8.51
C THR A 68 23.32 -12.26 -8.94
N SER A 69 24.51 -11.94 -8.44
CA SER A 69 25.68 -12.79 -8.62
C SER A 69 25.57 -14.03 -7.75
N ASP A 70 25.98 -15.20 -8.26
CA ASP A 70 26.08 -16.43 -7.48
C ASP A 70 27.00 -16.31 -6.25
N ARG A 71 27.91 -15.33 -6.25
CA ARG A 71 28.81 -15.03 -5.13
C ARG A 71 28.13 -14.27 -3.99
N LEU A 72 27.04 -13.55 -4.28
CA LEU A 72 26.27 -12.81 -3.28
C LEU A 72 25.31 -13.79 -2.59
N LYS A 73 25.54 -14.04 -1.31
CA LYS A 73 24.78 -14.98 -0.49
C LYS A 73 23.78 -14.25 0.39
N ASN A 74 22.83 -15.02 0.91
CA ASN A 74 21.75 -14.58 1.81
C ASN A 74 20.68 -13.69 1.15
N VAL A 75 20.64 -13.64 -0.18
CA VAL A 75 19.51 -13.06 -0.94
C VAL A 75 18.38 -14.08 -0.98
N VAL A 76 17.14 -13.66 -0.71
CA VAL A 76 15.96 -14.52 -0.83
C VAL A 76 15.67 -14.84 -2.29
N GLU A 77 15.30 -16.09 -2.58
CA GLU A 77 14.98 -16.53 -3.95
C GLU A 77 13.64 -15.96 -4.44
N PHE A 78 12.65 -15.91 -3.55
CA PHE A 78 11.31 -15.39 -3.84
C PHE A 78 10.92 -14.32 -2.83
N GLY A 79 10.36 -13.23 -3.35
CA GLY A 79 9.91 -12.11 -2.55
C GLY A 79 8.94 -11.23 -3.33
N LEU A 80 8.31 -10.33 -2.60
CA LEU A 80 7.60 -9.18 -3.15
C LEU A 80 8.64 -8.18 -3.66
N TRP A 81 8.27 -7.51 -4.75
CA TRP A 81 9.02 -6.38 -5.27
C TRP A 81 8.06 -5.20 -5.42
N GLY A 82 8.37 -4.08 -4.78
CA GLY A 82 7.54 -2.89 -4.87
C GLY A 82 8.13 -1.70 -4.13
N TRP A 83 7.73 -0.51 -4.54
CA TRP A 83 8.10 0.72 -3.86
C TRP A 83 7.53 0.79 -2.44
N ASP A 84 6.30 0.29 -2.23
CA ASP A 84 5.60 0.31 -0.94
C ASP A 84 6.35 -0.44 0.18
N ILE A 85 7.09 -1.48 -0.20
CA ILE A 85 7.94 -2.26 0.71
C ILE A 85 9.40 -1.82 0.69
N ARG A 86 9.73 -0.73 -0.03
CA ARG A 86 11.10 -0.25 -0.25
C ARG A 86 12.03 -1.32 -0.84
N TYR A 87 11.53 -2.03 -1.86
CA TYR A 87 12.25 -3.04 -2.61
C TYR A 87 12.81 -4.16 -1.72
N THR A 88 14.12 -4.22 -1.55
CA THR A 88 14.81 -5.30 -0.84
C THR A 88 14.85 -5.11 0.66
N MET A 89 14.40 -3.97 1.18
CA MET A 89 14.46 -3.64 2.61
C MET A 89 13.85 -4.70 3.55
N PRO A 90 12.70 -5.35 3.23
CA PRO A 90 12.13 -6.39 4.08
C PRO A 90 13.00 -7.65 4.17
N TYR A 91 13.93 -7.82 3.22
CA TYR A 91 14.84 -8.96 3.14
C TYR A 91 16.20 -8.67 3.76
N HIS A 92 16.29 -7.60 4.56
CA HIS A 92 17.48 -7.24 5.33
C HIS A 92 18.76 -7.25 4.48
N PRO A 93 18.90 -6.37 3.47
CA PRO A 93 20.02 -6.43 2.52
C PRO A 93 21.38 -6.20 3.20
N ALA A 94 21.39 -5.62 4.40
CA ALA A 94 22.59 -5.50 5.24
C ALA A 94 23.15 -6.86 5.73
N SER A 95 22.36 -7.93 5.66
CA SER A 95 22.77 -9.29 5.99
C SER A 95 23.37 -10.06 4.81
N TRP A 96 23.37 -9.46 3.61
CA TRP A 96 23.96 -10.08 2.42
C TRP A 96 25.48 -9.98 2.46
N TYR A 97 26.15 -10.98 1.90
CA TYR A 97 27.61 -11.05 1.91
C TYR A 97 28.15 -11.74 0.66
N PHE A 98 29.37 -11.42 0.28
CA PHE A 98 30.10 -12.19 -0.72
C PHE A 98 30.81 -13.35 -0.03
N ALA A 99 30.55 -14.58 -0.48
CA ALA A 99 31.35 -15.72 -0.08
C ALA A 99 32.77 -15.59 -0.65
N GLN A 100 33.78 -16.01 0.11
CA GLN A 100 35.17 -16.14 -0.35
C GLN A 100 35.32 -17.30 -1.32
#